data_AF-W4UN41-F1
#
_entry.id   AF-W4UN41-F1
#
_cell.length_a   1.000
_cell.length_b   1.000
_cell.length_c   1.000
_cell.angle_alpha   90.00
_cell.angle_beta   90.00
_cell.angle_gamma   90.00
#
_symmetry.space_group_name_H-M   'P 1'
#
loop_
_entity.id
_entity.type
_entity.pdbx_description
1 polymer ?
#
loop_
_entity_poly.entity_id
_entity_poly.type
_entity_poly.pdbx_seq_one_letter_code
_entity_poly.pdbx_strand_id
1 'polypeptide(L)'
;MSYLDEHALAARDLLNNTSNIIDGKYFLGGTQSDLTNVFGNYYAAGYNKFTSRQFQFDAGVNIDLAKVLKGLSFQTQFSIDYATSYNTSYNNEYSTYAPTWSNYGGKEVIVGLTKYNNDKKSGVQNISGSTDNQTIAFSGQFNYQNTFATDHNVSAMLIASGYQQTYSGKYHRTSNVNMGLQLGYNYRNTYYADFGGAAIHSAKLLRDIARHFHPL
;
A
#
# COMPACT_ATOMS: atom_id res chain seq x y z
N MET A 1 -41.34 14.88 -7.34
CA MET A 1 -42.46 14.21 -8.01
C MET A 1 -43.75 15.03 -7.91
N SER A 2 -43.80 16.05 -7.05
CA SER A 2 -44.94 16.97 -6.90
C SER A 2 -45.32 17.75 -8.16
N TYR A 3 -44.41 17.90 -9.12
CA TYR A 3 -44.64 18.56 -10.40
C TYR A 3 -45.02 17.59 -11.53
N LEU A 4 -45.01 16.28 -11.31
CA LEU A 4 -45.33 15.30 -12.36
C LEU A 4 -46.85 15.12 -12.44
N ASP A 5 -47.41 15.45 -13.59
CA ASP A 5 -48.84 15.32 -13.87
C ASP A 5 -49.32 13.88 -13.58
N GLU A 6 -50.49 13.76 -12.96
CA GLU A 6 -51.11 12.47 -12.63
C GLU A 6 -51.49 11.69 -13.90
N HIS A 7 -51.80 12.38 -14.99
CA HIS A 7 -52.20 11.81 -16.27
C HIS A 7 -51.02 11.56 -17.23
N ALA A 8 -49.79 11.95 -16.87
CA ALA A 8 -48.59 11.69 -17.68
C ALA A 8 -48.11 10.23 -17.56
N LEU A 9 -48.97 9.27 -17.89
CA LEU A 9 -48.77 7.83 -17.63
C LEU A 9 -47.42 7.30 -18.12
N ALA A 10 -47.02 7.64 -19.36
CA ALA A 10 -45.73 7.22 -19.92
C ALA A 10 -44.53 7.74 -19.11
N ALA A 11 -44.59 8.98 -18.60
CA ALA A 11 -43.55 9.51 -17.74
C ALA A 11 -43.52 8.82 -16.36
N ARG A 12 -44.70 8.49 -15.82
CA ARG A 12 -44.80 7.73 -14.55
C ARG A 12 -44.22 6.33 -14.71
N ASP A 13 -44.53 5.64 -15.82
CA ASP A 13 -43.99 4.31 -16.11
C ASP A 13 -42.46 4.32 -16.21
N LEU A 14 -41.89 5.34 -16.85
CA LEU A 14 -40.44 5.52 -16.92
C LEU A 14 -39.79 5.68 -15.53
N LEU A 15 -40.44 6.41 -14.62
CA LEU A 15 -39.93 6.62 -13.26
C LEU A 15 -40.19 5.41 -12.33
N ASN A 16 -41.27 4.66 -12.55
CA ASN A 16 -41.55 3.44 -11.81
C ASN A 16 -40.54 2.32 -12.12
N ASN A 17 -39.91 2.38 -13.30
CA ASN A 17 -38.93 1.39 -13.75
C ASN A 17 -37.47 1.74 -13.38
N THR A 18 -37.21 2.84 -12.66
CA THR A 18 -35.87 3.17 -12.16
C THR A 18 -35.75 2.95 -10.66
N SER A 19 -34.59 2.45 -10.23
CA SER A 19 -34.25 2.34 -8.81
C SER A 19 -33.61 3.61 -8.24
N ASN A 20 -33.38 4.63 -9.06
CA ASN A 20 -32.56 5.80 -8.74
C ASN A 20 -33.43 7.04 -8.41
N ILE A 21 -34.59 6.82 -7.78
CA ILE A 21 -35.40 7.92 -7.23
C ILE A 21 -34.85 8.31 -5.85
N ILE A 22 -34.33 9.53 -5.75
CA ILE A 22 -33.77 10.07 -4.51
C ILE A 22 -34.90 10.45 -3.56
N ASP A 23 -34.88 9.88 -2.36
CA ASP A 23 -35.88 10.06 -1.29
C ASP A 23 -37.33 9.78 -1.71
N GLY A 24 -37.54 8.99 -2.77
CA GLY A 24 -38.88 8.80 -3.37
C GLY A 24 -39.45 10.07 -4.02
N LYS A 25 -38.68 11.15 -4.10
CA LYS A 25 -39.15 12.49 -4.49
C LYS A 25 -38.50 13.01 -5.76
N TYR A 26 -37.23 12.73 -6.00
CA TYR A 26 -36.48 13.36 -7.09
C TYR A 26 -35.96 12.30 -8.05
N PHE A 27 -36.12 12.54 -9.34
CA PHE A 27 -35.46 11.75 -10.38
C PHE A 27 -34.19 12.49 -10.82
N LEU A 28 -33.23 11.76 -11.38
CA LEU A 28 -31.99 12.34 -11.87
C LEU A 28 -32.22 13.04 -13.22
N GLY A 29 -31.97 14.34 -13.27
CA GLY A 29 -32.14 15.14 -14.50
C GLY A 29 -30.96 15.02 -15.47
N GLY A 30 -31.23 15.22 -16.76
CA GLY A 30 -30.19 15.24 -17.80
C GLY A 30 -30.71 15.88 -19.09
N THR A 31 -29.82 16.09 -20.05
CA THR A 31 -30.14 16.61 -21.39
C THR A 31 -29.50 15.72 -22.45
N GLN A 32 -29.81 15.95 -23.73
CA GLN A 32 -29.18 15.21 -24.83
C GLN A 32 -27.66 15.47 -24.91
N SER A 33 -27.18 16.66 -24.52
CA SER A 33 -25.76 16.99 -24.45
C SER A 33 -25.10 16.40 -23.20
N ASP A 34 -25.82 16.34 -22.09
CA ASP A 34 -25.32 15.99 -20.77
C ASP A 34 -26.17 14.87 -20.16
N LEU A 35 -25.84 13.63 -20.56
CA LEU A 35 -26.57 12.43 -20.17
C LEU A 35 -26.31 12.01 -18.72
N THR A 36 -25.31 12.60 -18.06
CA THR A 36 -24.92 12.34 -16.66
C THR A 36 -24.71 13.66 -15.92
N ASN A 37 -24.69 13.62 -14.59
CA ASN A 37 -24.49 14.79 -13.75
C ASN A 37 -23.84 14.39 -12.41
N VAL A 38 -23.28 15.35 -11.68
CA VAL A 38 -22.53 15.10 -10.44
C VAL A 38 -23.38 14.41 -9.35
N PHE A 39 -24.66 14.73 -9.25
CA PHE A 39 -25.55 14.12 -8.26
C PHE A 39 -25.83 12.65 -8.59
N GLY A 40 -26.12 12.35 -9.86
CA GLY A 40 -26.31 10.97 -10.31
C GLY A 40 -25.03 10.14 -10.19
N ASN A 41 -23.87 10.74 -10.43
CA ASN A 41 -22.58 10.08 -10.19
C ASN A 41 -22.40 9.68 -8.72
N TYR A 42 -22.82 10.54 -7.79
CA TYR A 42 -22.71 10.26 -6.36
C TYR A 42 -23.70 9.20 -5.88
N TYR A 43 -24.95 9.24 -6.36
CA TYR A 43 -26.02 8.37 -5.87
C TYR A 43 -26.17 7.04 -6.62
N ALA A 44 -25.80 6.98 -7.92
CA ALA A 44 -26.21 5.89 -8.80
C ALA A 44 -25.09 5.27 -9.65
N ALA A 45 -24.00 5.98 -9.94
CA ALA A 45 -22.91 5.46 -10.81
C ALA A 45 -22.03 4.38 -10.15
N GLY A 46 -22.28 4.07 -8.87
CA GLY A 46 -21.51 3.10 -8.10
C GLY A 46 -20.43 3.77 -7.27
N TYR A 47 -19.34 3.05 -6.97
CA TYR A 47 -18.30 3.55 -6.07
C TYR A 47 -16.92 3.02 -6.42
N ASN A 48 -15.90 3.74 -5.99
CA ASN A 48 -14.51 3.30 -5.98
C ASN A 48 -13.98 3.35 -4.55
N LYS A 49 -13.26 2.30 -4.14
CA LYS A 49 -12.61 2.18 -2.84
C LYS A 49 -11.16 1.80 -3.02
N PHE A 50 -10.28 2.70 -2.62
CA PHE A 50 -8.86 2.42 -2.45
C PHE A 50 -8.64 1.65 -1.15
N THR A 51 -7.83 0.59 -1.21
CA THR A 51 -7.37 -0.18 -0.05
C THR A 51 -5.85 -0.19 -0.03
N SER A 52 -5.27 0.06 1.13
CA SER A 52 -3.84 -0.06 1.39
C SER A 52 -3.62 -0.80 2.70
N ARG A 53 -2.70 -1.77 2.72
CA ARG A 53 -2.34 -2.54 3.90
C ARG A 53 -0.82 -2.59 4.02
N GLN A 54 -0.33 -2.36 5.22
CA GLN A 54 1.09 -2.44 5.56
C GLN A 54 1.26 -3.34 6.78
N PHE A 55 2.28 -4.18 6.75
CA PHE A 55 2.64 -5.08 7.83
C PHE A 55 4.15 -5.10 8.01
N GLN A 56 4.60 -5.03 9.25
CA GLN A 56 6.00 -5.13 9.62
C GLN A 56 6.13 -6.17 10.73
N PHE A 57 7.13 -7.04 10.62
CA PHE A 57 7.43 -8.07 11.61
C PHE A 57 8.93 -8.20 11.79
N ASP A 58 9.37 -8.16 13.04
CA ASP A 58 10.76 -8.35 13.44
C ASP A 58 10.84 -9.45 14.50
N ALA A 59 11.79 -10.35 14.34
CA ALA A 59 12.13 -11.35 15.33
C ALA A 59 13.65 -11.44 15.48
N GLY A 60 14.13 -11.59 16.70
CA GLY A 60 15.56 -11.76 16.96
C GLY A 60 15.82 -12.66 18.15
N VAL A 61 17.00 -13.28 18.15
CA VAL A 61 17.45 -14.17 19.22
C VAL A 61 18.88 -13.81 19.59
N ASN A 62 19.14 -13.73 20.89
CA ASN A 62 20.47 -13.56 21.46
C ASN A 62 20.87 -14.86 22.19
N ILE A 63 22.00 -15.42 21.83
CA ILE A 63 22.53 -16.68 22.33
C ILE A 63 23.84 -16.41 23.06
N ASP A 64 23.89 -16.72 24.35
CA ASP A 64 25.13 -16.73 25.12
C ASP A 64 25.91 -18.01 24.78
N LEU A 65 27.14 -17.85 24.28
CA LEU A 65 28.05 -18.93 23.90
C LEU A 65 29.22 -19.05 24.88
N ALA A 66 29.09 -18.57 26.12
CA ALA A 66 30.12 -18.66 27.16
C ALA A 66 30.64 -20.09 27.42
N LYS A 67 29.81 -21.12 27.16
CA LYS A 67 30.23 -22.54 27.24
C LYS A 67 31.21 -22.94 26.15
N VAL A 68 31.18 -22.27 24.99
CA VAL A 68 32.13 -22.48 23.88
C VAL A 68 33.38 -21.65 24.11
N LEU A 69 33.19 -20.36 24.40
CA LEU A 69 34.27 -19.42 24.69
C LEU A 69 33.73 -18.32 25.60
N LYS A 70 34.39 -18.11 26.75
CA LYS A 70 33.99 -17.08 27.71
C LYS A 70 33.88 -15.72 27.03
N GLY A 71 32.71 -15.09 27.14
CA GLY A 71 32.47 -13.76 26.56
C GLY A 71 32.01 -13.77 25.10
N LEU A 72 31.87 -14.94 24.47
CA LEU A 72 31.30 -15.08 23.13
C LEU A 72 29.77 -15.08 23.20
N SER A 73 29.13 -14.36 22.28
CA SER A 73 27.69 -14.40 22.05
C SER A 73 27.37 -14.32 20.57
N PHE A 74 26.18 -14.78 20.21
CA PHE A 74 25.65 -14.69 18.85
C PHE A 74 24.26 -14.06 18.86
N GLN A 75 24.01 -13.12 17.97
CA GLN A 75 22.74 -12.45 17.78
C GLN A 75 22.28 -12.65 16.35
N THR A 76 21.01 -12.92 16.15
CA THR A 76 20.42 -12.97 14.81
C THR A 76 19.08 -12.26 14.79
N GLN A 77 18.78 -11.58 13.70
CA GLN A 77 17.53 -10.87 13.49
C GLN A 77 16.97 -11.19 12.10
N PHE A 78 15.65 -11.27 12.02
CA PHE A 78 14.90 -11.46 10.80
C PHE A 78 13.74 -10.46 10.76
N SER A 79 13.54 -9.83 9.62
CA SER A 79 12.56 -8.76 9.43
C SER A 79 11.80 -8.94 8.11
N ILE A 80 10.51 -8.64 8.12
CA ILE A 80 9.66 -8.58 6.93
C ILE A 80 8.87 -7.28 6.95
N ASP A 81 8.99 -6.51 5.87
CA ASP A 81 8.08 -5.42 5.53
C ASP A 81 7.23 -5.82 4.33
N TYR A 82 5.91 -5.66 4.44
CA TYR A 82 4.98 -5.91 3.35
C TYR A 82 4.04 -4.72 3.16
N ALA A 83 3.83 -4.31 1.91
CA ALA A 83 2.91 -3.24 1.56
C ALA A 83 2.13 -3.63 0.30
N THR A 84 0.80 -3.64 0.40
CA THR A 84 -0.11 -3.90 -0.72
C THR A 84 -1.13 -2.79 -0.86
N SER A 85 -1.48 -2.45 -2.10
CA SER A 85 -2.56 -1.51 -2.40
C SER A 85 -3.33 -1.93 -3.64
N TYR A 86 -4.61 -1.59 -3.69
CA TYR A 86 -5.49 -1.84 -4.84
C TYR A 86 -6.74 -0.97 -4.78
N ASN A 87 -7.37 -0.74 -5.93
CA ASN A 87 -8.70 -0.14 -6.03
C ASN A 87 -9.73 -1.21 -6.31
N THR A 88 -10.86 -1.15 -5.62
CA THR A 88 -12.07 -1.91 -5.96
C THR A 88 -13.17 -0.95 -6.43
N SER A 89 -13.87 -1.26 -7.52
CA SER A 89 -15.00 -0.44 -7.93
C SER A 89 -16.19 -1.24 -8.47
N TYR A 90 -17.38 -0.72 -8.25
CA TYR A 90 -18.57 -1.08 -9.02
C TYR A 90 -18.92 0.09 -9.91
N ASN A 91 -18.94 -0.16 -11.22
CA ASN A 91 -19.24 0.85 -12.23
C ASN A 91 -20.66 0.58 -12.74
N ASN A 92 -21.60 1.43 -12.34
CA ASN A 92 -23.00 1.33 -12.75
C ASN A 92 -23.33 2.41 -13.78
N GLU A 93 -24.27 2.11 -14.66
CA GLU A 93 -24.95 3.12 -15.46
C GLU A 93 -26.28 3.47 -14.79
N TYR A 94 -26.73 4.71 -15.01
CA TYR A 94 -28.01 5.17 -14.50
C TYR A 94 -28.73 6.02 -15.54
N SER A 95 -30.05 6.02 -15.44
CA SER A 95 -30.95 6.77 -16.31
C SER A 95 -31.04 8.22 -15.83
N THR A 96 -31.05 9.14 -16.79
CA THR A 96 -31.43 10.54 -16.54
C THR A 96 -32.66 10.90 -17.35
N TYR A 97 -33.39 11.92 -16.92
CA TYR A 97 -34.66 12.29 -17.52
C TYR A 97 -34.72 13.78 -17.81
N ALA A 98 -35.03 14.14 -19.07
CA ALA A 98 -35.36 15.52 -19.45
C ALA A 98 -36.88 15.73 -19.37
N PRO A 99 -37.36 16.67 -18.54
CA PRO A 99 -38.78 16.98 -18.45
C PRO A 99 -39.29 17.83 -19.62
N THR A 100 -40.50 17.50 -20.08
CA THR A 100 -41.33 18.37 -20.90
C THR A 100 -42.32 19.09 -19.99
N TRP A 101 -42.19 20.41 -19.90
CA TRP A 101 -43.05 21.26 -19.07
C TRP A 101 -44.26 21.77 -19.85
N SER A 102 -45.37 21.96 -19.15
CA SER A 102 -46.60 22.57 -19.63
C SER A 102 -47.21 23.43 -18.53
N ASN A 103 -48.03 24.40 -18.90
CA ASN A 103 -48.73 25.27 -17.96
C ASN A 103 -50.24 25.00 -18.02
N TYR A 104 -50.82 24.52 -16.90
CA TYR A 104 -52.26 24.42 -16.74
C TYR A 104 -52.74 25.45 -15.72
N GLY A 105 -53.48 26.46 -16.18
CA GLY A 105 -54.11 27.44 -15.31
C GLY A 105 -53.13 28.20 -14.40
N GLY A 106 -51.92 28.49 -14.86
CA GLY A 106 -50.89 29.20 -14.11
C GLY A 106 -49.95 28.29 -13.29
N LYS A 107 -50.12 26.97 -13.33
CA LYS A 107 -49.24 26.00 -12.67
C LYS A 107 -48.37 25.27 -13.68
N GLU A 108 -47.06 25.31 -13.49
CA GLU A 108 -46.08 24.52 -14.24
C GLU A 108 -46.15 23.06 -13.80
N VAL A 109 -46.33 22.15 -14.76
CA VAL A 109 -46.34 20.71 -14.55
C VAL A 109 -45.48 20.00 -15.60
N ILE A 110 -44.89 18.88 -15.22
CA ILE A 110 -44.18 17.98 -16.11
C ILE A 110 -45.23 17.04 -16.73
N VAL A 111 -45.41 17.15 -18.05
CA VAL A 111 -46.36 16.34 -18.82
C VAL A 111 -45.70 15.18 -19.57
N GLY A 112 -44.36 15.17 -19.61
CA GLY A 112 -43.59 14.13 -20.29
C GLY A 112 -42.15 14.06 -19.79
N LEU A 113 -41.51 12.91 -20.02
CA LEU A 113 -40.10 12.70 -19.76
C LEU A 113 -39.45 12.03 -20.97
N THR A 114 -38.31 12.55 -21.39
CA THR A 114 -37.41 11.83 -22.29
C THR A 114 -36.34 11.15 -21.44
N LYS A 115 -36.26 9.81 -21.52
CA LYS A 115 -35.24 9.02 -20.83
C LYS A 115 -33.94 9.01 -21.64
N TYR A 116 -32.83 9.22 -20.96
CA TYR A 116 -31.48 8.99 -21.45
C TYR A 116 -30.79 7.92 -20.59
N ASN A 117 -29.86 7.18 -21.21
CA ASN A 117 -29.17 6.04 -20.59
C ASN A 117 -30.12 4.97 -20.03
N ASN A 118 -29.55 3.98 -19.34
CA ASN A 118 -30.30 2.93 -18.66
C ASN A 118 -29.70 2.66 -17.29
N ASP A 119 -30.54 2.26 -16.34
CA ASP A 119 -30.08 1.72 -15.07
C ASP A 119 -29.46 0.35 -15.31
N LYS A 120 -28.15 0.25 -15.12
CA LYS A 120 -27.43 -1.02 -15.21
C LYS A 120 -26.48 -1.17 -14.04
N LYS A 121 -26.61 -2.29 -13.34
CA LYS A 121 -25.65 -2.73 -12.33
C LYS A 121 -25.03 -4.02 -12.84
N SER A 122 -23.73 -3.99 -13.14
CA SER A 122 -23.04 -5.18 -13.65
C SER A 122 -22.93 -6.28 -12.59
N GLY A 123 -22.96 -5.91 -11.30
CA GLY A 123 -22.64 -6.81 -10.19
C GLY A 123 -21.17 -7.25 -10.17
N VAL A 124 -20.36 -6.74 -11.09
CA VAL A 124 -18.94 -7.07 -11.21
C VAL A 124 -18.13 -6.08 -10.38
N GLN A 125 -17.40 -6.61 -9.40
CA GLN A 125 -16.38 -5.86 -8.70
C GLN A 125 -15.11 -5.80 -9.54
N ASN A 126 -14.74 -4.61 -9.99
CA ASN A 126 -13.50 -4.37 -10.72
C ASN A 126 -12.35 -4.22 -9.74
N ILE A 127 -11.19 -4.78 -10.05
CA ILE A 127 -9.94 -4.59 -9.30
C ILE A 127 -8.92 -3.95 -10.24
N SER A 128 -8.29 -2.86 -9.79
CA SER A 128 -7.30 -2.14 -10.59
C SER A 128 -6.23 -1.46 -9.73
N GLY A 129 -5.13 -1.06 -10.36
CA GLY A 129 -4.05 -0.35 -9.68
C GLY A 129 -3.37 -1.17 -8.57
N SER A 130 -3.38 -2.49 -8.68
CA SER A 130 -2.81 -3.39 -7.67
C SER A 130 -1.29 -3.29 -7.62
N THR A 131 -0.75 -3.08 -6.42
CA THR A 131 0.70 -3.07 -6.15
C THR A 131 0.97 -3.94 -4.93
N ASP A 132 2.00 -4.79 -5.02
CA ASP A 132 2.48 -5.63 -3.93
C ASP A 132 4.00 -5.49 -3.82
N ASN A 133 4.47 -5.01 -2.66
CA ASN A 133 5.87 -4.78 -2.38
C ASN A 133 6.28 -5.48 -1.09
N GLN A 134 7.47 -6.05 -1.07
CA GLN A 134 7.99 -6.78 0.07
C GLN A 134 9.49 -6.52 0.24
N THR A 135 9.92 -6.28 1.47
CA THR A 135 11.33 -6.34 1.90
C THR A 135 11.48 -7.47 2.90
N ILE A 136 12.46 -8.34 2.70
CA ILE A 136 12.86 -9.34 3.70
C ILE A 136 14.31 -9.03 4.06
N ALA A 137 14.62 -8.94 5.35
CA ALA A 137 15.97 -8.72 5.84
C ALA A 137 16.37 -9.77 6.87
N PHE A 138 17.67 -10.05 6.92
CA PHE A 138 18.28 -10.98 7.87
C PHE A 138 19.63 -10.45 8.32
N SER A 139 19.97 -10.66 9.59
CA SER A 139 21.31 -10.40 10.12
C SER A 139 21.76 -11.49 11.09
N GLY A 140 23.07 -11.66 11.16
CA GLY A 140 23.76 -12.48 12.14
C GLY A 140 25.01 -11.74 12.61
N GLN A 141 25.25 -11.76 13.92
CA GLN A 141 26.34 -11.04 14.57
C GLN A 141 26.98 -11.95 15.61
N PHE A 142 28.30 -12.12 15.55
CA PHE A 142 29.09 -12.65 16.64
C PHE A 142 29.70 -11.50 17.40
N ASN A 143 29.60 -11.55 18.73
CA ASN A 143 30.29 -10.63 19.62
C ASN A 143 31.19 -11.42 20.57
N TYR A 144 32.38 -10.90 20.82
CA TYR A 144 33.30 -11.41 21.82
C TYR A 144 33.73 -10.26 22.73
N GLN A 145 33.57 -10.42 24.04
CA GLN A 145 34.04 -9.45 25.03
C GLN A 145 34.65 -10.19 26.22
N ASN A 146 35.92 -9.97 26.51
CA ASN A 146 36.58 -10.62 27.64
C ASN A 146 37.71 -9.78 28.22
N THR A 147 37.98 -9.99 29.51
CA THR A 147 39.10 -9.38 30.23
C THR A 147 40.09 -10.46 30.62
N PHE A 148 41.36 -10.26 30.23
CA PHE A 148 42.49 -11.13 30.55
C PHE A 148 43.37 -10.46 31.59
N ALA A 149 43.86 -11.26 32.56
CA ALA A 149 44.75 -10.81 33.63
C ALA A 149 44.29 -9.50 34.31
N THR A 150 42.97 -9.31 34.43
CA THR A 150 42.29 -8.14 35.03
C THR A 150 42.44 -6.82 34.28
N ASP A 151 43.54 -6.61 33.56
CA ASP A 151 43.93 -5.32 33.01
C ASP A 151 43.75 -5.22 31.47
N HIS A 152 43.60 -6.33 30.77
CA HIS A 152 43.50 -6.38 29.30
C HIS A 152 42.08 -6.67 28.84
N ASN A 153 41.39 -5.69 28.27
CA ASN A 153 40.03 -5.86 27.75
C ASN A 153 40.07 -6.00 26.23
N VAL A 154 39.39 -7.00 25.71
CA VAL A 154 39.26 -7.28 24.28
C VAL A 154 37.79 -7.28 23.91
N SER A 155 37.44 -6.57 22.84
CA SER A 155 36.14 -6.65 22.19
C SER A 155 36.31 -7.00 20.70
N ALA A 156 35.42 -7.81 20.17
CA ALA A 156 35.32 -8.05 18.74
C ALA A 156 33.86 -8.22 18.34
N MET A 157 33.52 -7.70 17.16
CA MET A 157 32.21 -7.86 16.55
C MET A 157 32.40 -8.25 15.09
N LEU A 158 31.75 -9.33 14.67
CA LEU A 158 31.61 -9.70 13.26
C LEU A 158 30.14 -9.78 12.93
N ILE A 159 29.65 -8.92 12.05
CA ILE A 159 28.25 -8.87 11.62
C ILE A 159 28.15 -9.11 10.12
N ALA A 160 27.14 -9.86 9.71
CA ALA A 160 26.68 -9.92 8.34
C ALA A 160 25.17 -9.65 8.32
N SER A 161 24.73 -8.81 7.38
CA SER A 161 23.32 -8.54 7.16
C SER A 161 23.01 -8.50 5.68
N GLY A 162 21.76 -8.74 5.32
CA GLY A 162 21.32 -8.61 3.95
C GLY A 162 19.82 -8.42 3.87
N TYR A 163 19.39 -7.91 2.73
CA TYR A 163 17.97 -7.78 2.44
C TYR A 163 17.68 -8.10 0.98
N GLN A 164 16.42 -8.38 0.70
CA GLN A 164 15.89 -8.53 -0.63
C GLN A 164 14.55 -7.80 -0.75
N GLN A 165 14.39 -7.02 -1.81
CA GLN A 165 13.19 -6.28 -2.13
C GLN A 165 12.55 -6.82 -3.40
N THR A 166 11.24 -7.03 -3.33
CA THR A 166 10.37 -7.37 -4.46
C THR A 166 9.37 -6.24 -4.64
N TYR A 167 9.19 -5.78 -5.88
CA TYR A 167 8.24 -4.72 -6.23
C TYR A 167 7.36 -5.18 -7.39
N SER A 168 6.06 -4.91 -7.32
CA SER A 168 5.16 -5.16 -8.44
C SER A 168 5.62 -4.43 -9.71
N GLY A 169 5.49 -5.09 -10.86
CA GLY A 169 5.98 -4.58 -12.14
C GLY A 169 7.50 -4.62 -12.34
N LYS A 170 8.29 -5.12 -11.38
CA LYS A 170 9.74 -5.32 -11.51
C LYS A 170 10.10 -6.81 -11.40
N TYR A 171 10.61 -7.38 -12.49
CA TYR A 171 11.02 -8.79 -12.52
C TYR A 171 12.25 -9.07 -11.63
N HIS A 172 13.25 -8.19 -11.67
CA HIS A 172 14.47 -8.37 -10.89
C HIS A 172 14.28 -7.91 -9.44
N ARG A 173 14.64 -8.79 -8.51
CA ARG A 173 14.72 -8.49 -7.09
C ARG A 173 15.98 -7.67 -6.81
N THR A 174 15.86 -6.64 -5.99
CA THR A 174 17.03 -5.89 -5.51
C THR A 174 17.50 -6.52 -4.22
N SER A 175 18.77 -6.94 -4.15
CA SER A 175 19.36 -7.47 -2.93
C SER A 175 20.68 -6.80 -2.60
N ASN A 176 21.02 -6.84 -1.32
CA ASN A 176 22.29 -6.35 -0.79
C ASN A 176 22.70 -7.22 0.40
N VAL A 177 24.00 -7.40 0.54
CA VAL A 177 24.65 -8.08 1.64
C VAL A 177 25.78 -7.19 2.13
N ASN A 178 25.85 -6.95 3.42
CA ASN A 178 26.88 -6.17 4.07
C ASN A 178 27.54 -7.04 5.15
N MET A 179 28.85 -6.89 5.30
CA MET A 179 29.63 -7.52 6.35
C MET A 179 30.49 -6.46 7.03
N GLY A 180 30.58 -6.51 8.35
CA GLY A 180 31.38 -5.60 9.17
C GLY A 180 32.16 -6.36 10.22
N LEU A 181 33.40 -5.94 10.43
CA LEU A 181 34.30 -6.41 11.48
C LEU A 181 34.75 -5.19 12.30
N GLN A 182 34.66 -5.30 13.62
CA GLN A 182 35.23 -4.35 14.55
C GLN A 182 36.05 -5.10 15.59
N LEU A 183 37.23 -4.58 15.92
CA LEU A 183 38.14 -5.11 16.94
C LEU A 183 38.53 -3.95 17.86
N GLY A 184 38.37 -4.15 19.17
CA GLY A 184 38.75 -3.19 20.18
C GLY A 184 39.65 -3.83 21.24
N TYR A 185 40.60 -3.05 21.73
CA TYR A 185 41.48 -3.43 22.82
C TYR A 185 41.73 -2.23 23.73
N ASN A 186 41.73 -2.47 25.04
CA ASN A 186 42.25 -1.50 25.98
C ASN A 186 43.04 -2.13 27.13
N TYR A 187 44.06 -1.41 27.60
CA TYR A 187 44.84 -1.74 28.78
C TYR A 187 44.56 -0.72 29.90
N ARG A 188 44.08 -1.20 31.06
CA ARG A 188 43.79 -0.40 32.27
C ARG A 188 42.98 0.88 32.02
N ASN A 189 42.10 0.82 31.02
CA ASN A 189 41.29 1.95 30.56
C ASN A 189 42.09 3.22 30.24
N THR A 190 43.40 3.08 29.96
CA THR A 190 44.33 4.19 29.73
C THR A 190 44.87 4.17 28.29
N TYR A 191 45.16 2.99 27.75
CA TYR A 191 45.66 2.81 26.40
C TYR A 191 44.64 2.05 25.56
N TYR A 192 44.30 2.56 24.39
CA TYR A 192 43.25 2.03 23.51
C TYR A 192 43.79 1.78 22.11
N ALA A 193 43.31 0.73 21.48
CA ALA A 193 43.46 0.46 20.06
C ALA A 193 42.11 -0.04 19.52
N ASP A 194 41.67 0.50 18.39
CA ASP A 194 40.44 0.11 17.71
C ASP A 194 40.72 -0.06 16.22
N PHE A 195 40.02 -0.99 15.59
CA PHE A 195 40.07 -1.25 14.16
C PHE A 195 38.68 -1.61 13.65
N GLY A 196 38.24 -0.94 12.59
CA GLY A 196 37.01 -1.24 11.87
C GLY A 196 37.25 -1.54 10.39
N GLY A 197 36.52 -2.50 9.85
CA GLY A 197 36.49 -2.80 8.42
C GLY A 197 35.11 -3.28 7.96
N ALA A 198 34.70 -2.90 6.77
CA ALA A 198 33.42 -3.30 6.19
C ALA A 198 33.57 -3.71 4.72
N ALA A 199 32.71 -4.63 4.29
CA ALA A 199 32.56 -5.06 2.90
C ALA A 199 31.06 -5.03 2.52
N ILE A 200 30.74 -4.35 1.42
CA ILE A 200 29.38 -4.17 0.93
C ILE A 200 29.25 -4.80 -0.46
N HIS A 201 28.26 -5.67 -0.64
CA HIS A 201 27.94 -6.31 -1.91
C HIS A 201 26.47 -6.03 -2.29
N SER A 202 26.20 -5.57 -3.51
CA SER A 202 24.86 -5.20 -3.96
C SER A 202 24.58 -5.73 -5.36
N ALA A 203 23.35 -6.19 -5.61
CA ALA A 203 22.91 -6.69 -6.91
C ALA A 203 22.93 -5.63 -8.03
N LYS A 204 23.15 -4.35 -7.69
CA LYS A 204 23.32 -3.25 -8.67
C LYS A 204 24.77 -3.04 -9.11
N LEU A 205 25.74 -3.75 -8.54
CA LEU A 205 27.15 -3.69 -8.91
C LEU A 205 27.55 -4.90 -9.78
N LEU A 206 28.14 -4.64 -10.94
CA LEU A 206 28.71 -5.66 -11.84
C LEU A 206 29.84 -6.43 -11.13
N ARG A 207 29.97 -7.71 -11.52
CA ARG A 207 30.67 -8.81 -10.82
C ARG A 207 32.18 -8.64 -10.56
N ASP A 208 32.83 -7.55 -11.01
CA ASP A 208 34.28 -7.36 -10.91
C ASP A 208 34.79 -6.13 -10.12
N ILE A 209 33.93 -5.29 -9.51
CA ILE A 209 34.39 -4.10 -8.76
C ILE A 209 33.62 -3.89 -7.44
N ALA A 210 33.63 -4.87 -6.54
CA ALA A 210 32.98 -4.73 -5.23
C ALA A 210 33.91 -5.10 -4.06
N ARG A 211 35.02 -4.36 -3.92
CA ARG A 211 35.76 -4.25 -2.66
C ARG A 211 36.00 -2.77 -2.38
N HIS A 212 35.06 -2.13 -1.69
CA HIS A 212 35.28 -0.79 -1.15
C HIS A 212 35.61 -0.94 0.34
N PHE A 213 36.90 -0.78 0.66
CA PHE A 213 37.43 -0.79 2.01
C PHE A 213 37.43 0.66 2.53
N HIS A 214 36.78 0.90 3.66
CA HIS A 214 36.89 2.16 4.40
C HIS A 214 37.48 1.86 5.78
N PRO A 215 38.75 2.19 6.04
CA PRO A 215 39.27 2.25 7.41
C PRO A 215 38.76 3.52 8.09
N LEU A 216 38.39 3.40 9.37
CA LEU A 216 38.28 4.50 10.33
C LEU A 216 39.41 4.35 11.35
#